data_AF-A0A9E0N824-F1
#
_entry.id   AF-A0A9E0N824-F1
#
_cell.length_a   1.000
_cell.length_b   1.000
_cell.length_c   1.000
_cell.angle_alpha   90.00
_cell.angle_beta   90.00
_cell.angle_gamma   90.00
#
_symmetry.space_group_name_H-M   'P 1'
#
loop_
_entity.id
_entity.type
_entity.pdbx_description
1 polymer ?
#
loop_
_entity_poly.entity_id
_entity_poly.type
_entity_poly.pdbx_seq_one_letter_code
_entity_poly.pdbx_strand_id
1 'polypeptide(L)' 'MAKPSLWAAKVLALIKGGNRSAALAQIKVAPTVKDLLALRKLLGDARLLATEPNIDQALDDMVSALSAPRLHRSP' A
#
# COMPACT_ATOMS: atom_id res chain seq x y z
N MET A 1 -6.71 17.87 -12.17
CA MET A 1 -5.92 17.17 -11.12
C MET A 1 -6.57 15.83 -10.82
N ALA A 2 -5.82 14.73 -10.87
CA ALA A 2 -6.33 13.44 -10.39
C ALA A 2 -6.64 13.55 -8.89
N LYS A 3 -7.84 13.15 -8.47
CA LYS A 3 -8.20 13.16 -7.05
C LYS A 3 -7.20 12.28 -6.28
N PRO A 4 -6.58 12.77 -5.18
CA PRO A 4 -5.72 11.94 -4.37
C PRO A 4 -6.52 10.75 -3.81
N SER A 5 -5.90 9.58 -3.76
CA SER A 5 -6.55 8.40 -3.17
C SER A 5 -6.80 8.68 -1.68
N LEU A 6 -8.08 8.73 -1.29
CA LEU A 6 -8.49 8.89 0.10
C LEU A 6 -7.95 7.73 0.96
N TRP A 7 -7.91 6.52 0.39
CA TRP A 7 -7.36 5.34 1.06
C TRP A 7 -5.86 5.51 1.34
N ALA A 8 -5.08 5.90 0.33
CA ALA A 8 -3.63 6.06 0.48
C ALA A 8 -3.28 7.13 1.53
N ALA A 9 -4.02 8.24 1.54
CA ALA A 9 -3.86 9.29 2.54
C ALA A 9 -4.14 8.80 3.98
N LYS A 10 -5.19 7.98 4.16
CA LYS A 10 -5.52 7.39 5.47
C LYS A 10 -4.44 6.41 5.95
N VAL A 11 -3.95 5.53 5.07
CA VAL A 11 -2.89 4.58 5.45
C VAL A 11 -1.57 5.30 5.74
N LEU A 12 -1.21 6.34 4.97
CA LEU A 12 -0.06 7.19 5.28
C LEU A 12 -0.16 7.80 6.69
N ALA A 13 -1.35 8.25 7.09
CA ALA A 13 -1.57 8.80 8.43
C ALA A 13 -1.35 7.76 9.54
N LEU A 14 -1.75 6.50 9.33
CA LEU A 14 -1.47 5.40 10.26
C LEU A 14 0.04 5.16 10.43
N ILE A 15 0.78 5.20 9.31
CA ILE A 15 2.24 5.00 9.30
C ILE A 15 2.92 6.15 10.03
N LYS A 16 2.56 7.40 9.72
CA LYS A 16 3.08 8.60 10.41
C LYS A 16 2.73 8.62 11.90
N GLY A 17 1.57 8.08 12.27
CA GLY A 17 1.15 7.89 13.66
C GLY A 17 1.84 6.73 14.37
N GLY A 18 2.75 5.99 13.71
CA GLY A 18 3.48 4.86 14.29
C GLY A 18 2.69 3.55 14.39
N ASN A 19 1.43 3.52 13.94
CA ASN A 19 0.59 2.32 13.98
C ASN A 19 0.86 1.41 12.77
N ARG A 20 2.04 0.79 12.79
CA ARG A 20 2.55 -0.10 11.73
C ARG A 20 1.68 -1.33 11.52
N SER A 21 1.15 -1.90 12.60
CA SER A 21 0.26 -3.08 12.53
C SER A 21 -1.01 -2.77 11.74
N ALA A 22 -1.69 -1.65 12.05
CA ALA A 22 -2.88 -1.24 11.31
C ALA A 22 -2.56 -0.89 9.85
N ALA A 23 -1.44 -0.22 9.60
CA ALA A 23 -1.01 0.08 8.23
C ALA A 23 -0.78 -1.19 7.40
N LEU A 24 -0.07 -2.18 7.94
CA LEU A 24 0.15 -3.47 7.29
C LEU A 24 -1.18 -4.21 7.04
N ALA A 25 -2.10 -4.19 8.00
CA ALA A 25 -3.42 -4.78 7.82
C ALA A 25 -4.18 -4.12 6.67
N GLN A 26 -4.15 -2.78 6.58
CA GLN A 26 -4.78 -2.04 5.48
C GLN A 26 -4.16 -2.37 4.12
N ILE A 27 -2.82 -2.43 4.03
CA ILE A 27 -2.10 -2.77 2.78
C ILE A 27 -2.54 -4.14 2.25
N LYS A 28 -2.70 -5.13 3.14
CA LYS A 28 -3.14 -6.49 2.75
C LYS A 28 -4.57 -6.55 2.21
N VAL A 29 -5.41 -5.58 2.56
CA VAL A 29 -6.81 -5.50 2.09
C VAL A 29 -7.02 -4.34 1.12
N ALA A 30 -5.95 -3.87 0.47
CA ALA A 30 -6.04 -2.76 -0.45
C ALA A 30 -7.04 -3.04 -1.60
N PRO A 31 -7.90 -2.06 -1.94
CA PRO A 31 -8.97 -2.30 -2.90
C PRO A 31 -8.47 -2.40 -4.34
N THR A 32 -7.39 -1.67 -4.70
CA THR A 32 -6.85 -1.65 -6.06
C THR A 32 -5.32 -1.51 -6.08
N VAL A 33 -4.69 -1.95 -7.17
CA VAL A 33 -3.26 -1.69 -7.46
C VAL A 33 -2.96 -0.19 -7.48
N LYS A 34 -3.90 0.63 -7.99
CA LYS A 34 -3.73 2.09 -8.07
C LYS A 34 -3.61 2.72 -6.68
N ASP A 35 -4.34 2.21 -5.70
CA ASP A 35 -4.27 2.69 -4.32
C ASP A 35 -2.93 2.34 -3.66
N LEU A 36 -2.40 1.13 -3.92
CA LEU A 36 -1.06 0.72 -3.46
C LEU A 36 0.05 1.60 -4.07
N LEU A 37 -0.02 1.85 -5.38
CA LEU A 37 0.95 2.73 -6.06
C LEU A 37 0.85 4.18 -5.57
N ALA A 38 -0.35 4.67 -5.30
CA ALA A 38 -0.54 6.00 -4.71
C ALA A 38 0.07 6.09 -3.31
N LEU A 39 -0.11 5.05 -2.48
CA LEU A 39 0.52 4.98 -1.15
C LEU A 39 2.05 4.91 -1.24
N ARG A 40 2.60 4.09 -2.14
CA ARG A 40 4.06 4.00 -2.36
C ARG A 40 4.64 5.35 -2.75
N LYS A 41 3.97 6.08 -3.65
CA LYS A 41 4.37 7.44 -4.02
C LYS A 41 4.40 8.38 -2.82
N LEU A 42 3.32 8.40 -2.02
CA LEU A 42 3.25 9.26 -0.83
C LEU A 42 4.34 8.91 0.21
N LEU A 43 4.67 7.64 0.37
CA LEU A 43 5.75 7.20 1.26
C LEU A 43 7.14 7.58 0.72
N GLY A 44 7.32 7.52 -0.61
CA GLY A 44 8.52 8.04 -1.28
C GLY A 44 8.70 9.54 -1.07
N ASP A 45 7.64 10.32 -1.30
CA ASP A 45 7.63 11.77 -1.07
C ASP A 45 7.89 12.13 0.41
N ALA A 46 7.46 11.27 1.34
CA ALA A 46 7.72 11.42 2.77
C ALA A 46 9.06 10.81 3.24
N ARG A 47 9.84 10.19 2.35
CA ARG A 47 11.08 9.46 2.64
C ARG A 47 10.92 8.35 3.71
N LEU A 48 9.73 7.75 3.79
CA LEU A 48 9.39 6.72 4.79
C LEU A 48 9.66 5.29 4.32
N LEU A 49 9.80 5.06 3.00
CA LEU A 49 10.07 3.71 2.47
C LEU A 49 11.41 3.15 2.98
N ALA A 50 12.45 3.97 3.05
CA ALA A 50 13.77 3.55 3.52
C ALA A 50 13.80 3.19 5.02
N THR A 51 12.87 3.74 5.81
CA THR A 51 12.78 3.51 7.26
C THR A 51 11.81 2.39 7.64
N GLU A 52 10.94 1.98 6.71
CA GLU A 52 9.86 1.01 6.97
C GLU A 52 9.92 -0.15 5.96
N PRO A 53 10.97 -1.01 6.01
CA PRO A 53 11.18 -2.08 5.02
C PRO A 53 10.04 -3.09 4.98
N ASN A 54 9.40 -3.37 6.12
CA ASN A 54 8.24 -4.24 6.18
C ASN A 54 7.03 -3.69 5.41
N ILE A 55 6.90 -2.36 5.35
CA ILE A 55 5.82 -1.70 4.61
C ILE A 55 6.10 -1.74 3.11
N ASP A 56 7.34 -1.48 2.69
CA ASP A 56 7.74 -1.56 1.28
C ASP A 56 7.57 -2.99 0.74
N GLN A 57 8.02 -4.00 1.49
CA GLN A 57 7.81 -5.41 1.12
C GLN A 57 6.32 -5.77 1.00
N ALA A 58 5.48 -5.33 1.95
CA ALA A 58 4.04 -5.59 1.90
C ALA A 58 3.36 -4.91 0.70
N LEU A 59 3.83 -3.72 0.30
CA LEU A 59 3.35 -3.05 -0.90
C LEU A 59 3.71 -3.85 -2.16
N ASP A 60 4.96 -4.31 -2.29
CA ASP A 60 5.40 -5.09 -3.44
C ASP A 60 4.65 -6.43 -3.56
N ASP A 61 4.47 -7.14 -2.45
CA ASP A 61 3.68 -8.38 -2.42
C ASP A 61 2.24 -8.15 -2.90
N MET A 62 1.58 -7.10 -2.40
CA MET A 62 0.18 -6.83 -2.72
C MET A 62 0.00 -6.26 -4.13
N VAL A 63 0.96 -5.48 -4.64
CA VAL A 63 0.96 -5.04 -6.04
C VAL A 63 1.06 -6.26 -6.95
N SER A 64 1.97 -7.19 -6.65
CA SER A 64 2.11 -8.44 -7.41
C SER A 64 0.82 -9.27 -7.36
N ALA A 65 0.26 -9.49 -6.16
CA ALA A 65 -0.93 -10.30 -5.96
C ALA A 65 -2.19 -9.75 -6.64
N LEU A 66 -2.35 -8.42 -6.70
CA LEU A 66 -3.49 -7.77 -7.36
C LEU A 66 -3.27 -7.58 -8.86
N SER A 67 -2.02 -7.55 -9.33
CA SER A 67 -1.69 -7.42 -10.76
C SER A 67 -1.66 -8.77 -11.50
N ALA A 68 -1.48 -9.88 -10.77
CA ALA A 68 -1.50 -11.21 -11.37
C ALA A 68 -2.87 -11.50 -12.04
N PRO A 69 -2.88 -12.02 -13.29
CA PRO A 69 -4.11 -12.49 -13.92
C PRO A 69 -4.79 -13.51 -12.99
N ARG A 70 -6.10 -13.37 -12.77
CA ARG A 70 -6.91 -14.27 -11.92
C ARG A 70 -7.06 -15.69 -12.50
N LEU A 71 -6.13 -16.13 -13.34
CA LEU A 71 -6.09 -17.45 -13.98
C LEU A 71 -5.69 -18.57 -13.01
N HIS A 72 -5.12 -18.26 -11.84
CA HIS A 72 -4.73 -19.24 -10.82
C HIS A 72 -5.67 -19.29 -9.60
N ARG A 73 -6.97 -19.08 -9.79
CA ARG A 73 -7.97 -19.30 -8.72
C ARG A 73 -9.12 -20.20 -9.21
N SER A 74 -8.79 -21.38 -9.72
CA SER A 74 -9.73 -22.51 -9.75
C SER A 74 -9.36 -23.43 -8.58
N PRO A 75 -10.24 -23.65 -7.59
CA PRO A 75 -10.17 -24.84 -6.74
C PRO A 75 -10.44 -26.11 -7.55
#